data_AF-A0A226NJD9-F1
#
_entry.id   AF-A0A226NJD9-F1
#
_cell.length_a   1.000
_cell.length_b   1.000
_cell.length_c   1.000
_cell.angle_alpha   90.00
_cell.angle_beta   90.00
_cell.angle_gamma   90.00
#
_symmetry.space_group_name_H-M   'P 1'
#
loop_
_entity.id
_entity.type
_entity.pdbx_description
1 polymer ?
#
loop_
_entity_poly.entity_id
_entity_poly.type
_entity_poly.pdbx_seq_one_letter_code
_entity_poly.pdbx_strand_id
1 'polypeptide(L)'
;VLQEIFQTEDTIMLLERSIKAKEYPLKVAQTRLEGRARRSNIELCRDAPQFHLVTEVYTLDDTIQTLKKLLQETRDTLQVLLRNKSKLEHDISVKANSFFIDRKCMDMRKTFPCTPRLIGYT
;
A
#
# COMPACT_ATOMS: atom_id res chain seq x y z
N VAL A 1 8.39 0.40 9.37
CA VAL A 1 8.57 -0.30 8.07
C VAL A 1 7.94 -1.70 8.05
N LEU A 2 8.45 -2.74 8.72
CA LEU A 2 7.84 -4.09 8.62
C LEU A 2 6.40 -4.15 9.15
N GLN A 3 6.16 -3.53 10.31
CA GLN A 3 4.80 -3.42 10.87
C GLN A 3 3.86 -2.64 9.94
N GLU A 4 4.33 -1.53 9.35
CA GLU A 4 3.54 -0.71 8.42
C GLU A 4 3.23 -1.48 7.13
N ILE A 5 4.18 -2.25 6.60
CA ILE A 5 3.96 -3.14 5.44
C ILE A 5 2.83 -4.13 5.75
N PHE A 6 2.91 -4.82 6.89
CA PHE A 6 1.90 -5.79 7.31
C PHE A 6 0.51 -5.13 7.44
N GLN A 7 0.44 -3.98 8.12
CA GLN A 7 -0.82 -3.22 8.25
C GLN A 7 -1.38 -2.78 6.90
N THR A 8 -0.52 -2.41 5.95
CA THR A 8 -0.92 -2.00 4.60
C THR A 8 -1.46 -3.20 3.81
N GLU A 9 -0.84 -4.37 3.92
CA GLU A 9 -1.31 -5.62 3.31
C GLU A 9 -2.68 -6.04 3.88
N ASP A 10 -2.87 -5.98 5.19
CA ASP A 10 -4.17 -6.22 5.84
C ASP A 10 -5.23 -5.24 5.34
N THR A 11 -4.87 -3.97 5.16
CA THR A 11 -5.77 -2.92 4.65
C THR A 11 -6.18 -3.23 3.21
N ILE A 12 -5.26 -3.68 2.35
CA ILE A 12 -5.56 -4.12 0.98
C ILE A 12 -6.59 -5.26 1.00
N MET A 13 -6.35 -6.28 1.83
CA MET A 13 -7.27 -7.43 1.97
C MET A 13 -8.67 -7.00 2.42
N LEU A 14 -8.75 -6.04 3.35
CA LEU A 14 -10.02 -5.49 3.83
C LEU A 14 -10.75 -4.71 2.72
N LEU A 15 -10.03 -3.88 1.95
CA LEU A 15 -10.59 -3.11 0.85
C LEU A 15 -11.12 -4.01 -0.26
N GLU A 16 -10.39 -5.04 -0.66
CA GLU A 16 -10.84 -6.03 -1.65
C GLU A 16 -12.12 -6.74 -1.20
N ARG A 17 -12.18 -7.15 0.08
CA ARG A 17 -13.38 -7.76 0.65
C ARG A 17 -14.57 -6.78 0.65
N SER A 18 -14.32 -5.52 1.01
CA SER A 18 -15.35 -4.47 1.04
C SER A 18 -15.93 -4.18 -0.35
N ILE A 19 -15.07 -4.10 -1.38
CA ILE A 19 -15.49 -3.95 -2.77
C ILE A 19 -16.39 -5.12 -3.17
N LYS A 20 -15.92 -6.36 -2.99
CA LYS A 20 -16.68 -7.57 -3.33
C LYS A 20 -18.03 -7.64 -2.61
N ALA A 21 -18.07 -7.23 -1.34
CA ALA A 21 -19.30 -7.21 -0.55
C ALA A 21 -20.34 -6.21 -1.10
N LYS A 22 -19.91 -5.12 -1.74
CA LYS A 22 -20.80 -4.11 -2.34
C LYS A 22 -21.20 -4.41 -3.78
N GLU A 23 -20.42 -5.20 -4.52
CA GLU A 23 -20.76 -5.60 -5.89
C GLU A 23 -22.06 -6.40 -5.98
N TYR A 24 -22.34 -7.26 -5.01
CA TYR A 24 -23.58 -8.04 -4.98
C TYR A 24 -24.84 -7.16 -4.84
N PRO A 25 -24.97 -6.30 -3.80
CA PRO A 25 -26.14 -5.43 -3.68
C PRO A 25 -26.27 -4.47 -4.88
N LEU A 26 -25.17 -4.00 -5.47
CA LEU A 26 -25.24 -3.19 -6.70
C LEU A 26 -25.92 -3.95 -7.85
N LYS A 27 -25.53 -5.21 -8.10
CA LYS A 27 -26.16 -6.04 -9.14
C LYS A 27 -27.65 -6.27 -8.88
N VAL A 28 -28.02 -6.47 -7.62
CA VAL A 28 -29.43 -6.64 -7.22
C VAL A 28 -30.22 -5.35 -7.48
N ALA A 29 -29.70 -4.20 -7.07
CA ALA A 29 -30.34 -2.90 -7.30
C ALA A 29 -30.47 -2.60 -8.80
N GLN A 30 -29.43 -2.86 -9.60
CA GLN A 30 -29.45 -2.71 -11.06
C GLN A 30 -30.51 -3.61 -11.72
N THR A 31 -30.55 -4.90 -11.37
CA THR A 31 -31.55 -5.83 -11.91
C THR A 31 -32.98 -5.41 -11.57
N ARG A 32 -33.20 -4.94 -10.33
CA ARG A 32 -34.51 -4.42 -9.89
C ARG A 32 -34.92 -3.16 -10.66
N LEU A 33 -33.98 -2.23 -10.84
CA LEU A 33 -34.19 -0.99 -11.58
C LEU A 33 -34.52 -1.28 -13.05
N GLU A 34 -33.80 -2.20 -13.67
CA GLU A 34 -34.04 -2.65 -15.04
C GLU A 34 -35.44 -3.29 -15.19
N GLY A 35 -35.83 -4.14 -14.24
CA GLY A 35 -37.17 -4.74 -14.19
C GLY A 35 -38.29 -3.70 -14.12
N ARG A 36 -38.09 -2.62 -13.34
CA ARG A 36 -39.05 -1.50 -13.27
C ARG A 36 -39.06 -0.66 -14.55
N ALA A 37 -37.90 -0.41 -15.14
CA ALA A 37 -37.75 0.41 -16.35
C ALA A 37 -38.42 -0.22 -17.60
N ARG A 38 -38.58 -1.54 -17.62
CA ARG A 38 -39.25 -2.27 -18.72
C ARG A 38 -40.78 -2.23 -18.66
N ARG A 39 -41.40 -1.74 -17.58
CA ARG A 39 -42.87 -1.65 -17.49
C ARG A 39 -43.40 -0.54 -18.38
N SER A 40 -44.43 -0.84 -19.16
CA SER A 40 -45.03 0.09 -20.13
C SER A 40 -46.47 0.46 -19.76
N ASN A 41 -46.98 1.51 -20.42
CA ASN A 41 -48.36 1.96 -20.33
C ASN A 41 -48.79 2.31 -18.89
N ILE A 42 -49.83 1.65 -18.38
CA ILE A 42 -50.46 1.92 -17.08
C ILE A 42 -49.55 1.53 -15.91
N GLU A 43 -48.55 0.66 -16.12
CA GLU A 43 -47.63 0.21 -15.06
C GLU A 43 -46.32 1.02 -14.95
N LEU A 44 -46.27 2.21 -15.56
CA LEU A 44 -45.08 3.06 -15.51
C LEU A 44 -44.75 3.44 -14.06
N CYS A 45 -43.65 2.88 -13.53
CA CYS A 45 -43.21 3.07 -12.16
C CYS A 45 -42.45 4.39 -11.99
N ARG A 46 -43.17 5.53 -11.97
CA ARG A 46 -42.64 6.84 -11.53
C ARG A 46 -43.03 7.11 -10.07
N ASP A 47 -42.64 6.19 -9.20
CA ASP A 47 -42.99 6.16 -7.79
C ASP A 47 -41.76 6.35 -6.89
N ALA A 48 -41.99 6.55 -5.59
CA ALA A 48 -40.89 6.72 -4.63
C ALA A 48 -39.86 5.57 -4.67
N PRO A 49 -40.25 4.28 -4.71
CA PRO A 49 -39.27 3.19 -4.83
C PRO A 49 -38.41 3.22 -6.09
N GLN A 50 -38.92 3.70 -7.24
CA GLN A 50 -38.10 3.90 -8.44
C GLN A 50 -36.99 4.93 -8.17
N PHE A 51 -37.33 6.08 -7.59
CA PHE A 51 -36.35 7.12 -7.28
C PHE A 51 -35.31 6.63 -6.27
N HIS A 52 -35.73 5.92 -5.22
CA HIS A 52 -34.81 5.35 -4.24
C HIS A 52 -33.85 4.32 -4.86
N LEU A 53 -34.32 3.46 -5.78
CA LEU A 53 -33.46 2.51 -6.48
C LEU A 53 -32.42 3.19 -7.36
N VAL A 54 -32.77 4.27 -8.05
CA VAL A 54 -31.82 5.06 -8.85
C VAL A 54 -30.72 5.64 -7.94
N THR A 55 -31.11 6.23 -6.80
CA THR A 55 -30.16 6.76 -5.82
C THR A 55 -29.29 5.64 -5.22
N GLU A 56 -29.87 4.48 -4.90
CA GLU A 56 -29.14 3.33 -4.37
C GLU A 56 -28.08 2.82 -5.36
N VAL A 57 -28.43 2.65 -6.64
CA VAL A 57 -27.47 2.26 -7.69
C VAL A 57 -26.33 3.27 -7.79
N TYR A 58 -26.64 4.57 -7.83
CA TYR A 58 -25.63 5.62 -7.92
C TYR A 58 -24.69 5.61 -6.71
N THR A 59 -25.24 5.57 -5.50
CA THR A 59 -24.45 5.60 -4.26
C THR A 59 -23.59 4.35 -4.08
N LEU A 60 -24.09 3.17 -4.44
CA LEU A 60 -23.31 1.93 -4.41
C LEU A 60 -22.17 1.95 -5.43
N ASP A 61 -22.42 2.43 -6.65
CA ASP A 61 -21.39 2.54 -7.69
C ASP A 61 -20.29 3.53 -7.27
N ASP A 62 -20.67 4.73 -6.83
CA ASP A 62 -19.73 5.76 -6.35
C ASP A 62 -18.88 5.25 -5.16
N THR A 63 -19.51 4.54 -4.23
CA THR A 63 -18.78 3.92 -3.10
C THR A 63 -17.78 2.87 -3.60
N ILE A 64 -18.14 2.03 -4.57
CA ILE A 64 -17.24 1.02 -5.15
C ILE A 64 -16.07 1.70 -5.87
N GLN A 65 -16.32 2.75 -6.65
CA GLN A 65 -15.25 3.48 -7.35
C GLN A 65 -14.29 4.13 -6.34
N THR A 66 -14.82 4.73 -5.28
CA THR A 66 -14.02 5.31 -4.19
C THR A 66 -13.14 4.26 -3.51
N LEU A 67 -13.71 3.08 -3.19
CA LEU A 67 -12.94 1.98 -2.61
C LEU A 67 -11.87 1.45 -3.56
N LYS A 68 -12.14 1.35 -4.86
CA LYS A 68 -11.16 0.93 -5.88
C LYS A 68 -10.01 1.93 -6.00
N LYS A 69 -10.31 3.22 -5.96
CA LYS A 69 -9.29 4.28 -5.96
C LYS A 69 -8.40 4.16 -4.72
N LEU A 70 -9.00 4.04 -3.54
CA LEU A 70 -8.26 3.88 -2.28
C LEU A 70 -7.40 2.61 -2.27
N LEU A 71 -7.92 1.51 -2.84
CA LEU A 71 -7.15 0.27 -2.99
C LEU A 71 -5.90 0.47 -3.85
N GLN A 72 -6.01 1.22 -4.95
CA GLN A 72 -4.86 1.54 -5.80
C GLN A 72 -3.83 2.39 -5.04
N GLU A 73 -4.26 3.46 -4.39
CA GLU A 73 -3.38 4.33 -3.58
C GLU A 73 -2.67 3.55 -2.45
N THR A 74 -3.37 2.59 -1.84
CA THR A 74 -2.81 1.73 -0.78
C THR A 74 -1.76 0.76 -1.34
N ARG A 75 -1.97 0.22 -2.55
CA ARG A 75 -0.97 -0.62 -3.24
C ARG A 75 0.26 0.17 -3.64
N ASP A 76 0.09 1.40 -4.10
CA ASP A 76 1.22 2.29 -4.44
C ASP A 76 2.04 2.60 -3.18
N THR A 77 1.35 2.85 -2.06
CA THR A 77 1.98 3.05 -0.74
C THR A 77 2.78 1.83 -0.30
N LEU A 78 2.21 0.62 -0.44
CA LEU A 78 2.92 -0.64 -0.16
C LEU A 78 4.19 -0.78 -1.00
N GLN A 79 4.13 -0.45 -2.30
CA GLN A 79 5.29 -0.49 -3.18
C GLN A 79 6.42 0.45 -2.71
N VAL A 80 6.07 1.66 -2.27
CA VAL A 80 7.03 2.61 -1.69
C VAL A 80 7.66 2.06 -0.41
N LEU A 81 6.86 1.49 0.50
CA LEU A 81 7.37 0.89 1.74
C LEU A 81 8.34 -0.26 1.47
N LEU A 82 8.04 -1.12 0.49
CA LEU A 82 8.92 -2.23 0.09
C LEU A 82 10.25 -1.74 -0.50
N ARG A 83 10.22 -0.69 -1.32
CA ARG A 83 11.45 -0.05 -1.83
C ARG A 83 12.29 0.55 -0.71
N ASN A 84 11.64 1.23 0.24
CA ASN A 84 12.31 1.80 1.40
C ASN A 84 12.94 0.73 2.29
N LYS A 85 12.24 -0.40 2.51
CA LYS A 85 12.80 -1.56 3.21
C LYS A 85 14.08 -2.06 2.55
N SER A 86 14.03 -2.32 1.24
CA SER A 86 15.20 -2.81 0.49
C SER A 86 16.38 -1.83 0.53
N LYS A 87 16.10 -0.52 0.44
CA LYS A 87 17.12 0.52 0.58
C LYS A 87 17.78 0.48 1.96
N LEU A 88 17.00 0.38 3.04
CA LEU A 88 17.52 0.30 4.39
C LEU A 88 18.37 -0.97 4.61
N GLU A 89 17.94 -2.11 4.07
CA GLU A 89 18.70 -3.36 4.13
C GLU A 89 20.05 -3.24 3.40
N HIS A 90 20.06 -2.58 2.26
CA HIS A 90 21.29 -2.28 1.53
C HIS A 90 22.22 -1.36 2.33
N ASP A 91 21.70 -0.25 2.86
CA ASP A 91 22.49 0.71 3.65
C ASP A 91 23.09 0.06 4.91
N ILE A 92 22.34 -0.84 5.57
CA ILE A 92 22.82 -1.64 6.69
C ILE A 92 23.99 -2.54 6.25
N SER A 93 23.88 -3.21 5.12
CA SER A 93 24.94 -4.07 4.58
C SER A 93 26.22 -3.28 4.27
N VAL A 94 26.09 -2.14 3.61
CA VAL A 94 27.22 -1.24 3.30
C VAL A 94 27.89 -0.75 4.59
N LYS A 95 27.11 -0.33 5.59
CA LYS A 95 27.64 0.11 6.89
C LYS A 95 28.32 -1.04 7.64
N ALA A 96 27.76 -2.24 7.63
CA ALA A 96 28.35 -3.42 8.25
C ALA A 96 29.72 -3.77 7.61
N ASN A 97 29.80 -3.72 6.28
CA ASN A 97 31.06 -3.93 5.56
C ASN A 97 32.10 -2.84 5.88
N SER A 98 31.69 -1.58 5.88
CA SER A 98 32.57 -0.45 6.22
C SER A 98 33.13 -0.59 7.64
N PHE A 99 32.26 -0.92 8.61
CA PHE A 99 32.67 -1.16 9.99
C PHE A 99 33.64 -2.35 10.12
N PHE A 100 33.43 -3.42 9.36
CA PHE A 100 34.34 -4.57 9.33
C PHE A 100 35.73 -4.19 8.80
N ILE A 101 35.79 -3.40 7.73
CA ILE A 101 37.05 -2.88 7.16
C ILE A 101 37.75 -1.99 8.19
N ASP A 102 37.04 -1.04 8.78
CA ASP A 102 37.59 -0.14 9.80
C ASP A 102 38.19 -0.92 10.97
N ARG A 103 37.49 -1.96 11.45
CA ARG A 103 37.99 -2.82 12.52
C ARG A 103 39.29 -3.52 12.14
N LYS A 104 39.38 -4.08 10.92
CA LYS A 104 40.63 -4.67 10.42
C LYS A 104 41.76 -3.65 10.35
N CYS A 105 41.50 -2.45 9.85
CA CYS A 105 42.49 -1.38 9.77
C CYS A 105 42.98 -0.96 11.16
N MET A 106 42.08 -0.84 12.14
CA MET A 106 42.43 -0.50 13.52
C MET A 106 43.29 -1.60 14.18
N ASP A 107 42.99 -2.88 13.93
CA ASP A 107 43.79 -3.98 14.45
C ASP A 107 45.20 -4.01 13.81
N MET A 108 45.33 -3.72 12.51
CA MET A 108 46.64 -3.56 11.84
C MET A 108 47.45 -2.37 12.39
N ARG A 109 46.81 -1.26 12.76
CA ARG A 109 47.52 -0.09 13.32
C ARG A 109 48.14 -0.39 14.68
N LYS A 110 47.55 -1.28 15.49
CA LYS A 110 48.11 -1.70 16.78
C LYS A 110 49.44 -2.43 16.65
N THR A 111 49.68 -3.10 15.52
CA THR A 111 50.91 -3.86 15.27
C THR A 111 51.97 -3.04 14.54
N PHE A 112 51.64 -1.83 14.08
CA PHE A 112 52.59 -0.93 13.41
C PHE A 112 53.43 -0.18 14.46
N PRO A 113 54.76 -0.32 14.46
CA PRO A 113 55.60 0.39 15.43
C PRO A 113 55.61 1.89 15.13
N CYS A 114 54.91 2.68 15.95
CA CYS A 114 55.12 4.13 16.02
C CYS A 114 56.34 4.42 16.90
N THR A 115 57.54 4.05 16.45
CA THR A 115 58.76 4.62 17.02
C THR A 115 59.20 5.78 16.14
N PRO A 116 58.98 7.05 16.55
CA PRO A 116 59.70 8.15 15.93
C PRO A 116 61.18 7.94 16.26
N ARG A 117 61.95 7.36 15.33
CA ARG A 117 63.41 7.40 15.39
C ARG A 117 63.83 8.85 15.20
N LEU A 118 63.91 9.59 16.31
CA LEU A 118 64.67 10.82 16.39
C LEU A 118 66.15 10.43 16.21
N ILE A 119 66.61 10.40 14.96
CA ILE A 119 68.04 10.34 14.66
C ILE A 119 68.57 11.73 14.99
N GLY A 120 69.11 11.87 16.20
CA GLY A 120 69.88 13.05 16.56
C GLY A 120 71.12 13.11 15.68
N TYR A 121 71.30 14.22 14.98
CA TYR A 121 72.55 14.54 14.31
C TYR A 121 73.57 14.96 15.37
N THR A 122 74.62 14.14 15.56
CA THR A 122 75.89 14.56 16.17
C THR A 122 76.86 14.96 15.08
#